data_AF-A4JJP2-F1
#
_entry.id   AF-A4JJP2-F1
#
_cell.length_a   1.000
_cell.length_b   1.000
_cell.length_c   1.000
_cell.angle_alpha   90.00
_cell.angle_beta   90.00
_cell.angle_gamma   90.00
#
_symmetry.space_group_name_H-M   'P 1'
#
loop_
_entity.id
_entity.type
_entity.pdbx_description
1 polymer ?
#
loop_
_entity_poly.entity_id
_entity_poly.type
_entity_poly.pdbx_seq_one_letter_code
_entity_poly.pdbx_strand_id
1 'polypeptide(L)'
;MKEKETMETRRLFEGRNLPIVKNDIGMISIDTIERQWDLVNCDRDANRMVLVSRSKDIGVVGKMAIRDDGKFCLVFEIWATIDPNLSLREMRQWHMDRCEYQARLAELQHALKANGYLA
;
A
#
# COMPACT_ATOMS: atom_id res chain seq x y z
N MET A 1 3.39 -8.41 -26.00
CA MET A 1 3.48 -9.02 -24.66
C MET A 1 4.42 -8.13 -23.85
N LYS A 2 3.89 -7.21 -23.03
CA LYS A 2 4.74 -6.30 -22.25
C LYS A 2 5.33 -7.10 -21.10
N GLU A 3 6.65 -7.19 -21.03
CA GLU A 3 7.37 -7.72 -19.87
C GLU A 3 6.89 -6.95 -18.64
N LYS A 4 6.30 -7.66 -17.67
CA LYS A 4 6.06 -7.10 -16.34
C LYS A 4 7.43 -6.90 -15.71
N GLU A 5 7.92 -5.67 -15.69
CA GLU A 5 9.06 -5.29 -14.85
C GLU A 5 8.74 -5.74 -13.42
N THR A 6 9.53 -6.68 -12.91
CA THR A 6 9.43 -7.10 -11.51
C THR A 6 9.74 -5.90 -10.65
N MET A 7 8.74 -5.41 -9.90
CA MET A 7 8.91 -4.33 -8.95
C MET A 7 9.90 -4.74 -7.86
N GLU A 8 11.08 -4.13 -7.83
CA GLU A 8 11.99 -4.23 -6.68
C GLU A 8 11.64 -3.15 -5.67
N THR A 9 10.55 -3.38 -4.92
CA THR A 9 10.02 -2.47 -3.88
C THR A 9 11.14 -2.01 -2.95
N ARG A 10 12.07 -2.90 -2.66
CA ARG A 10 13.19 -2.67 -1.75
C ARG A 10 14.03 -1.49 -2.22
N ARG A 11 14.38 -1.44 -3.50
CA ARG A 11 15.23 -0.41 -4.10
C ARG A 11 14.62 0.99 -3.99
N LEU A 12 13.29 1.10 -3.91
CA LEU A 12 12.61 2.40 -3.74
C LEU A 12 12.95 3.06 -2.39
N PHE A 13 13.26 2.25 -1.37
CA PHE A 13 13.44 2.68 0.02
C PHE A 13 14.81 2.35 0.61
N GLU A 14 15.72 1.76 -0.16
CA GLU A 14 17.11 1.55 0.27
C GLU A 14 17.79 2.88 0.63
N GLY A 15 18.55 2.86 1.73
CA GLY A 15 19.27 4.01 2.25
C GLY A 15 18.40 5.09 2.91
N ARG A 16 17.08 4.88 3.02
CA ARG A 16 16.16 5.85 3.63
C ARG A 16 15.95 5.58 5.10
N ASN A 17 15.67 6.64 5.85
CA ASN A 17 15.33 6.54 7.26
C ASN A 17 13.87 6.06 7.39
N LEU A 18 13.69 4.76 7.60
CA LEU A 18 12.40 4.14 7.83
C LEU A 18 12.16 3.91 9.33
N PRO A 19 10.92 4.06 9.81
CA PRO A 19 10.59 3.75 11.19
C PRO A 19 10.80 2.26 11.48
N ILE A 20 11.28 1.95 12.68
CA ILE A 20 11.35 0.58 13.20
C ILE A 20 10.03 0.25 13.89
N VAL A 21 9.40 -0.84 13.50
CA VAL A 21 8.10 -1.29 14.03
C VAL A 21 8.19 -2.72 14.58
N LYS A 22 7.43 -3.01 15.63
CA LYS A 22 7.24 -4.39 16.10
C LYS A 22 6.26 -5.12 15.19
N ASN A 23 6.37 -6.44 15.11
CA ASN A 23 5.35 -7.27 14.48
C ASN A 23 3.96 -7.00 15.09
N ASP A 24 2.96 -6.76 14.23
CA ASP A 24 1.59 -6.46 14.62
C ASP A 24 0.60 -6.84 13.50
N ILE A 25 -0.68 -6.84 13.80
CA ILE A 25 -1.76 -6.95 12.80
C ILE A 25 -1.74 -5.68 11.93
N GLY A 26 -1.95 -5.85 10.63
CA GLY A 26 -2.01 -4.72 9.70
C GLY A 26 -0.68 -4.43 9.02
N MET A 27 0.18 -5.44 8.83
CA MET A 27 1.39 -5.31 8.03
C MET A 27 1.52 -6.43 7.01
N ILE A 28 2.26 -6.15 5.94
CA ILE A 28 2.70 -7.16 4.97
C ILE A 28 4.19 -7.05 4.73
N SER A 29 4.85 -8.19 4.60
CA SER A 29 6.27 -8.25 4.26
C SER A 29 6.50 -7.80 2.82
N ILE A 30 7.71 -7.32 2.56
CA ILE A 30 8.14 -6.98 1.20
C ILE A 30 8.02 -8.16 0.23
N ASP A 31 8.33 -9.39 0.69
CA ASP A 31 8.20 -10.59 -0.13
C ASP A 31 6.75 -10.82 -0.57
N THR A 32 5.78 -10.55 0.29
CA THR A 32 4.35 -10.64 -0.05
C THR A 32 3.96 -9.56 -1.04
N ILE A 33 4.45 -8.32 -0.85
CA ILE A 33 4.22 -7.19 -1.76
C ILE A 33 4.68 -7.57 -3.18
N GLU A 34 5.93 -8.03 -3.33
CA GLU A 34 6.52 -8.37 -4.62
C GLU A 34 5.82 -9.57 -5.31
N ARG A 35 5.15 -10.44 -4.54
CA ARG A 35 4.46 -11.61 -5.08
C ARG A 35 2.98 -11.39 -5.41
N GLN A 36 2.30 -10.50 -4.70
CA GLN A 36 0.83 -10.45 -4.73
C GLN A 36 0.27 -9.08 -5.08
N TRP A 37 1.11 -8.04 -5.13
CA TRP A 37 0.67 -6.67 -5.27
C TRP A 37 1.33 -6.01 -6.47
N ASP A 38 0.60 -5.08 -7.07
CA ASP A 38 1.10 -4.16 -8.08
C ASP A 38 1.12 -2.74 -7.45
N LEU A 39 2.20 -1.99 -7.66
CA LEU A 39 2.35 -0.62 -7.18
C LEU A 39 1.57 0.34 -8.05
N VAL A 40 0.75 1.17 -7.41
CA VAL A 40 -0.13 2.16 -8.05
C VAL A 40 0.42 3.57 -7.86
N ASN A 41 0.95 3.87 -6.67
CA ASN A 41 1.58 5.15 -6.37
C ASN A 41 2.62 5.00 -5.26
N CYS A 42 3.68 5.81 -5.30
CA CYS A 42 4.73 5.84 -4.29
C CYS A 42 5.08 7.29 -3.94
N ASP A 43 4.71 7.73 -2.75
CA ASP A 43 5.23 8.96 -2.15
C ASP A 43 6.47 8.59 -1.35
N ARG A 44 7.62 8.83 -1.96
CA ARG A 44 8.90 8.57 -1.34
C ARG A 44 9.04 9.44 -0.08
N ASP A 45 8.78 10.74 -0.11
CA ASP A 45 9.10 11.61 1.04
C ASP A 45 8.25 11.27 2.27
N ALA A 46 7.02 10.80 2.07
CA ALA A 46 6.17 10.30 3.14
C ALA A 46 6.39 8.81 3.48
N ASN A 47 7.31 8.13 2.80
CA ASN A 47 7.51 6.68 2.81
C ASN A 47 6.23 5.88 2.56
N ARG A 48 5.32 6.39 1.73
CA ARG A 48 3.98 5.82 1.55
C ARG A 48 3.83 5.17 0.18
N MET A 49 3.07 4.08 0.15
CA MET A 49 2.73 3.37 -1.07
C MET A 49 1.22 3.15 -1.14
N VAL A 50 0.71 3.22 -2.36
CA VAL A 50 -0.61 2.71 -2.73
C VAL A 50 -0.40 1.47 -3.56
N LEU A 51 -0.99 0.36 -3.12
CA LEU A 51 -0.91 -0.92 -3.81
C LEU A 51 -2.32 -1.40 -4.19
N VAL A 52 -2.37 -2.21 -5.23
CA VAL A 52 -3.55 -2.99 -5.59
C VAL A 52 -3.17 -4.47 -5.62
N SER A 53 -4.05 -5.34 -5.15
CA SER A 53 -3.84 -6.78 -5.29
C SER A 53 -3.79 -7.15 -6.77
N ARG A 54 -3.03 -8.19 -7.14
CA ARG A 54 -2.99 -8.68 -8.53
C ARG A 54 -4.33 -9.25 -9.01
N SER A 55 -5.17 -9.68 -8.06
CA SER A 55 -6.58 -10.03 -8.28
C SER A 55 -7.48 -8.82 -8.53
N LYS A 56 -6.99 -7.60 -8.27
CA LYS A 56 -7.67 -6.30 -8.46
C LYS A 56 -8.93 -6.11 -7.62
N ASP A 57 -9.04 -6.86 -6.54
CA ASP A 57 -10.17 -6.86 -5.62
C ASP A 57 -9.87 -6.14 -4.29
N ILE A 58 -8.62 -5.71 -4.07
CA ILE A 58 -8.18 -5.05 -2.85
C ILE A 58 -7.24 -3.89 -3.20
N GLY A 59 -7.50 -2.74 -2.60
CA GLY A 59 -6.60 -1.59 -2.59
C GLY A 59 -6.11 -1.30 -1.17
N VAL A 60 -4.83 -0.95 -1.03
CA VAL A 60 -4.25 -0.57 0.26
C VAL A 60 -3.42 0.69 0.13
N VAL A 61 -3.40 1.45 1.22
CA VAL A 61 -2.45 2.53 1.46
C VAL A 61 -1.68 2.19 2.71
N GLY A 62 -0.36 2.35 2.69
CA GLY A 62 0.45 2.09 3.86
C GLY A 62 1.81 2.76 3.79
N LYS A 63 2.52 2.73 4.92
CA LYS A 63 3.88 3.26 5.05
C LYS A 63 4.90 2.14 5.10
N MET A 64 6.01 2.35 4.41
CA MET A 64 7.17 1.48 4.51
C MET A 64 7.84 1.65 5.87
N ALA A 65 8.23 0.52 6.44
CA ALA A 65 8.91 0.42 7.72
C ALA A 65 9.92 -0.72 7.70
N ILE A 66 10.78 -0.74 8.71
CA ILE A 66 11.66 -1.87 9.02
C ILE A 66 11.10 -2.56 10.24
N ARG A 67 10.90 -3.87 10.17
CA ARG A 67 10.49 -4.67 11.31
C ARG A 67 11.65 -4.87 12.30
N ASP A 68 11.36 -5.16 13.55
CA ASP A 68 12.34 -5.49 14.59
C ASP A 68 13.37 -6.59 14.20
N ASP A 69 13.02 -7.50 13.30
CA ASP A 69 13.94 -8.50 12.70
C ASP A 69 14.79 -7.97 11.51
N GLY A 70 14.73 -6.67 11.22
CA GLY A 70 15.49 -6.00 10.17
C GLY A 70 14.89 -6.10 8.76
N LYS A 71 13.71 -6.70 8.59
CA LYS A 71 13.07 -6.87 7.27
C LYS A 71 12.17 -5.70 6.90
N PHE A 72 12.13 -5.35 5.62
CA PHE A 72 11.18 -4.35 5.11
C PHE A 72 9.75 -4.88 5.17
N CYS A 73 8.84 -3.99 5.55
CA CYS A 73 7.40 -4.23 5.55
C CYS A 73 6.63 -2.97 5.18
N LEU A 74 5.38 -3.14 4.79
CA LEU A 74 4.40 -2.06 4.69
C LEU A 74 3.42 -2.21 5.85
N VAL A 75 3.24 -1.13 6.61
CA VAL A 75 2.20 -1.02 7.64
C VAL A 75 0.98 -0.35 7.02
N PHE A 76 -0.17 -1.02 7.07
CA PHE A 76 -1.42 -0.53 6.51
C PHE A 76 -1.92 0.69 7.28
N GLU A 77 -2.30 1.70 6.53
CA GLU A 77 -3.09 2.83 7.01
C GLU A 77 -4.56 2.59 6.61
N ILE A 78 -4.81 2.21 5.35
CA ILE A 78 -6.13 1.81 4.85
C ILE A 78 -6.05 0.50 4.08
N TRP A 79 -7.06 -0.34 4.27
CA TRP A 79 -7.37 -1.50 3.45
C TRP A 79 -8.82 -1.39 2.96
N ALA A 80 -9.06 -1.57 1.67
CA ALA A 80 -10.41 -1.52 1.10
C ALA A 80 -10.60 -2.59 0.04
N THR A 81 -11.80 -3.16 -0.04
CA THR A 81 -12.19 -4.03 -1.15
C THR A 81 -12.61 -3.17 -2.34
N ILE A 82 -12.30 -3.63 -3.54
CA ILE A 82 -12.73 -3.03 -4.80
C ILE A 82 -13.88 -3.91 -5.32
N ASP A 83 -15.08 -3.34 -5.37
CA ASP A 83 -16.25 -4.08 -5.85
C ASP A 83 -16.30 -4.14 -7.39
N PRO A 84 -17.11 -5.06 -7.98
CA PRO A 84 -17.24 -5.17 -9.43
C PRO A 84 -17.75 -3.93 -10.14
N ASN A 85 -18.33 -2.97 -9.40
CA ASN A 85 -18.78 -1.68 -9.91
C ASN A 85 -17.69 -0.60 -9.79
N LEU A 86 -16.44 -1.01 -9.57
CA LEU A 86 -15.27 -0.14 -9.52
C LEU A 86 -15.38 0.92 -8.41
N SER A 87 -15.91 0.50 -7.25
CA SER A 87 -16.05 1.32 -6.05
C SER A 87 -15.37 0.69 -4.84
N LEU A 88 -14.93 1.53 -3.89
CA LEU A 88 -14.34 1.03 -2.63
C LEU A 88 -15.42 0.60 -1.63
N ARG A 89 -15.19 -0.54 -0.98
CA ARG A 89 -16.03 -1.15 0.05
C ARG A 89 -15.20 -1.66 1.24
N GLU A 90 -15.88 -2.03 2.32
CA GLU A 90 -15.33 -2.71 3.50
C GLU A 90 -14.00 -2.14 4.02
N MET A 91 -13.96 -0.82 4.21
CA MET A 91 -12.74 -0.11 4.61
C MET A 91 -12.33 -0.44 6.04
N ARG A 92 -11.07 -0.84 6.21
CA ARG A 92 -10.41 -0.98 7.51
C ARG A 92 -9.30 0.05 7.63
N GLN A 93 -9.12 0.58 8.84
CA GLN A 93 -8.10 1.57 9.15
C GLN A 93 -7.32 1.17 10.41
N TRP A 94 -6.07 1.60 10.50
CA TRP A 94 -5.20 1.36 11.67
C TRP A 94 -4.50 2.63 12.10
N HIS A 95 -4.55 2.94 13.40
CA HIS A 95 -3.75 3.99 14.04
C HIS A 95 -3.85 5.38 13.39
N MET A 96 -5.04 5.80 12.97
CA MET A 96 -5.27 7.13 12.38
C MET A 96 -6.45 7.83 13.01
N ASP A 97 -6.39 9.17 13.06
CA ASP A 97 -7.56 9.99 13.35
C ASP A 97 -8.49 10.13 12.13
N ARG A 98 -9.60 10.85 12.31
CA ARG A 98 -10.59 11.04 11.25
C ARG A 98 -10.07 11.86 10.07
N CYS A 99 -9.26 12.88 10.32
CA CYS A 99 -8.72 13.75 9.27
C CYS A 99 -7.68 12.99 8.44
N GLU A 100 -6.79 12.27 9.12
CA GLU A 100 -5.80 11.38 8.49
C GLU A 100 -6.49 10.29 7.66
N TYR A 101 -7.55 9.68 8.19
CA TYR A 101 -8.34 8.70 7.46
C TYR A 101 -8.92 9.28 6.16
N GLN A 102 -9.53 10.46 6.20
CA GLN A 102 -10.08 11.09 4.99
C GLN A 102 -9.00 11.40 3.97
N ALA A 103 -7.83 11.89 4.42
CA ALA A 103 -6.70 12.16 3.54
C ALA A 103 -6.16 10.87 2.88
N ARG A 104 -6.00 9.79 3.66
CA ARG A 104 -5.53 8.50 3.14
C ARG A 104 -6.55 7.83 2.23
N LEU A 105 -7.84 8.00 2.51
CA LEU A 105 -8.90 7.46 1.65
C LEU A 105 -8.93 8.18 0.31
N ALA A 106 -8.83 9.51 0.34
CA ALA A 106 -8.72 10.31 -0.88
C ALA A 106 -7.47 9.93 -1.70
N GLU A 107 -6.34 9.67 -1.02
CA GLU A 107 -5.11 9.19 -1.66
C GLU A 107 -5.31 7.82 -2.35
N LEU A 108 -5.95 6.86 -1.66
CA LEU A 108 -6.30 5.55 -2.24
C LEU A 108 -7.19 5.72 -3.46
N GLN A 109 -8.28 6.47 -3.32
CA GLN A 109 -9.26 6.70 -4.38
C GLN A 109 -8.62 7.37 -5.60
N HIS A 110 -7.84 8.43 -5.36
CA HIS A 110 -7.18 9.16 -6.42
C HIS A 110 -6.21 8.27 -7.20
N ALA A 111 -5.33 7.56 -6.49
CA ALA A 111 -4.34 6.68 -7.11
C ALA A 111 -5.01 5.54 -7.90
N LEU A 112 -6.02 4.89 -7.33
CA LEU A 112 -6.73 3.81 -8.02
C LEU A 112 -7.54 4.30 -9.23
N LYS A 113 -8.20 5.47 -9.12
CA LYS A 113 -8.92 6.09 -10.24
C LYS A 113 -7.98 6.49 -11.37
N ALA A 114 -6.85 7.12 -11.04
CA ALA A 114 -5.83 7.51 -12.02
C ALA A 114 -5.25 6.32 -12.80
N ASN A 115 -5.30 5.12 -12.20
CA ASN A 115 -4.83 3.88 -12.81
C ASN A 115 -5.98 2.98 -13.35
N GLY A 116 -7.22 3.47 -13.37
CA GLY A 116 -8.37 2.76 -13.97
C GLY A 116 -8.93 1.59 -13.15
N TYR A 117 -8.62 1.52 -11.84
CA TYR A 117 -9.18 0.52 -10.93
C TYR A 117 -10.49 0.95 -10.28
N LEU A 118 -10.82 2.24 -10.34
CA LEU A 118 -12.09 2.82 -9.88
C LEU A 118 -12.74 3.66 -11.01
N ALA A 119 -14.05 3.82 -10.94
CA ALA A 119 -14.83 4.68 -11.84
C ALA A 119 -14.74 6.18 -11.50
#